data_AF-A0A661XWM9-F1
#
_entry.id   AF-A0A661XWM9-F1
#
_cell.length_a   1.000
_cell.length_b   1.000
_cell.length_c   1.000
_cell.angle_alpha   90.00
_cell.angle_beta   90.00
_cell.angle_gamma   90.00
#
_symmetry.space_group_name_H-M   'P 1'
#
loop_
_entity.id
_entity.type
_entity.pdbx_description
1 polymer ?
#
loop_
_entity_poly.entity_id
_entity_poly.type
_entity_poly.pdbx_seq_one_letter_code
_entity_poly.pdbx_strand_id
1 'polypeptide(L)'
;MEEAPLQFIEDWNYWAKIAAFASIGFAILRVLFHYIKLITTKDLKERYDFINENEISVLWSATVMILIGASLLANSFLAEIGLFWFIIRWFTTFSIALILGVVANNMFKFYYPFYIEKRLRELRYKPRVSPKSGNAMKLLSEEEEDVYLDEGMQAEEDVYSIDYDVWVDEESGYTKIEKYSGHLHALKCPECNYQTLKVKREEIVTRPTNDEEGELIKYFKC
;
A
#
# COMPACT_ATOMS: atom_id res chain seq x y z
N MET A 1 22.73 -20.76 -38.78
CA MET A 1 22.35 -19.65 -37.89
C MET A 1 23.64 -19.18 -37.28
N GLU A 2 23.96 -17.89 -37.33
CA GLU A 2 25.18 -17.37 -36.72
C GLU A 2 25.08 -17.49 -35.19
N GLU A 3 26.05 -18.16 -34.59
CA GLU A 3 26.12 -18.36 -33.14
C GLU A 3 26.62 -17.09 -32.47
N ALA A 4 26.14 -16.81 -31.26
CA ALA A 4 26.64 -15.68 -30.51
C ALA A 4 28.12 -15.91 -30.13
N PRO A 5 28.97 -14.85 -30.11
CA PRO A 5 30.36 -14.99 -29.70
C PRO A 5 30.46 -15.59 -28.28
N LEU A 6 31.38 -16.53 -28.06
CA LEU A 6 31.58 -17.18 -26.76
C LEU A 6 31.77 -16.18 -25.61
N GLN A 7 32.57 -15.12 -25.86
CA GLN A 7 32.79 -14.03 -24.91
C GLN A 7 31.47 -13.37 -24.46
N PHE A 8 30.54 -13.12 -25.39
CA PHE A 8 29.24 -12.55 -25.08
C PHE A 8 28.42 -13.47 -24.17
N ILE A 9 28.45 -14.78 -24.43
CA ILE A 9 27.72 -15.78 -23.63
C ILE A 9 28.26 -15.86 -22.20
N GLU A 10 29.59 -15.88 -22.05
CA GLU A 10 30.25 -15.91 -20.74
C GLU A 10 29.98 -14.65 -19.92
N ASP A 11 30.15 -13.47 -20.53
CA ASP A 11 29.87 -12.18 -19.90
C ASP A 11 28.39 -12.08 -19.50
N TRP A 12 27.49 -12.47 -20.40
CA TRP A 12 26.05 -12.49 -20.13
C TRP A 12 25.71 -13.37 -18.93
N ASN A 13 26.17 -14.61 -18.93
CA ASN A 13 25.88 -15.55 -17.85
C ASN A 13 26.40 -15.04 -16.50
N TYR A 14 27.59 -14.42 -16.48
CA TYR A 14 28.18 -13.85 -15.27
C TYR A 14 27.36 -12.68 -14.72
N TRP A 15 27.11 -11.66 -15.55
CA TRP A 15 26.38 -10.46 -15.13
C TRP A 15 24.91 -10.75 -14.83
N ALA A 16 24.25 -11.62 -15.60
CA ALA A 16 22.87 -12.02 -15.35
C ALA A 16 22.70 -12.72 -14.00
N LYS A 17 23.65 -13.58 -13.59
CA LYS A 17 23.63 -14.20 -12.25
C LYS A 17 23.78 -13.18 -11.14
N ILE A 18 24.74 -12.27 -11.27
CA ILE A 18 24.96 -11.21 -10.27
C ILE A 18 23.70 -10.36 -10.14
N ALA A 19 23.14 -9.89 -11.25
CA ALA A 19 21.91 -9.10 -11.25
C ALA A 19 20.72 -9.88 -10.66
N ALA A 20 20.60 -11.17 -10.97
CA ALA A 20 19.56 -12.03 -10.42
C ALA A 20 19.64 -12.14 -8.89
N PHE A 21 20.82 -12.48 -8.36
CA PHE A 21 21.03 -12.62 -6.92
C PHE A 21 20.89 -11.28 -6.19
N ALA A 22 21.36 -10.18 -6.79
CA ALA A 22 21.17 -8.84 -6.24
C ALA A 22 19.68 -8.47 -6.15
N SER A 23 18.92 -8.68 -7.23
CA SER A 23 17.47 -8.39 -7.27
C SER A 23 16.69 -9.19 -6.22
N ILE A 24 16.96 -10.49 -6.12
CA ILE A 24 16.32 -11.36 -5.11
C ILE A 24 16.75 -10.95 -3.70
N GLY A 25 18.04 -10.64 -3.49
CA GLY A 25 18.56 -10.14 -2.22
C GLY A 25 17.87 -8.86 -1.77
N PHE A 26 17.70 -7.87 -2.65
CA PHE A 26 16.97 -6.64 -2.35
C PHE A 26 15.50 -6.89 -2.03
N ALA A 27 14.84 -7.80 -2.75
CA ALA A 27 13.46 -8.18 -2.44
C ALA A 27 13.33 -8.74 -1.01
N ILE A 28 14.23 -9.64 -0.62
CA ILE A 28 14.25 -10.23 0.72
C ILE A 28 14.52 -9.14 1.77
N LEU A 29 15.53 -8.30 1.56
CA LEU A 29 15.86 -7.21 2.48
C LEU A 29 14.69 -6.24 2.67
N ARG A 30 13.96 -5.94 1.58
CA ARG A 30 12.79 -5.06 1.63
C ARG A 30 11.68 -5.63 2.51
N VAL A 31 11.39 -6.92 2.38
CA VAL A 31 10.40 -7.63 3.21
C VAL A 31 10.87 -7.72 4.66
N LEU A 32 12.13 -8.07 4.90
CA LEU A 32 12.71 -8.14 6.24
C LEU A 32 12.64 -6.80 6.96
N PHE A 33 12.99 -5.70 6.28
CA PHE A 33 12.90 -4.35 6.84
C PHE A 33 11.46 -4.01 7.27
N HIS A 34 10.48 -4.36 6.45
CA HIS A 34 9.06 -4.15 6.77
C HIS A 34 8.64 -4.90 8.03
N TYR A 35 8.98 -6.19 8.15
CA TYR A 35 8.65 -6.98 9.35
C TYR A 35 9.43 -6.54 10.59
N ILE A 36 10.70 -6.17 10.45
CA ILE A 36 11.48 -5.60 11.55
C ILE A 36 10.80 -4.33 12.06
N LYS A 37 10.42 -3.42 11.15
CA LYS A 37 9.71 -2.18 11.52
C LYS A 37 8.41 -2.50 12.27
N LEU A 38 7.58 -3.44 11.77
CA LEU A 38 6.35 -3.87 12.44
C LEU A 38 6.56 -4.39 13.87
N ILE A 39 7.59 -5.22 14.08
CA ILE A 39 7.88 -5.80 15.40
C ILE A 39 8.41 -4.72 16.35
N THR A 40 9.18 -3.75 15.84
CA THR A 40 9.76 -2.68 16.65
C THR A 40 8.76 -1.58 17.03
N THR A 41 7.74 -1.34 16.21
CA THR A 41 6.71 -0.31 16.48
C THR A 41 5.81 -0.76 17.63
N LYS A 42 5.91 -0.08 18.78
CA LYS A 42 5.16 -0.42 20.00
C LYS A 42 3.73 0.13 19.99
N ASP A 43 3.56 1.36 19.50
CA ASP A 43 2.26 2.00 19.44
C ASP A 43 1.35 1.27 18.44
N LEU A 44 0.12 0.98 18.86
CA LEU A 44 -0.82 0.18 18.08
C LEU A 44 -1.37 0.97 16.89
N LYS A 45 -1.53 2.29 17.01
CA LYS A 45 -1.98 3.16 15.92
C LYS A 45 -0.90 3.31 14.86
N GLU A 46 0.34 3.59 15.27
CA GLU A 46 1.46 3.67 14.33
C GLU A 46 1.65 2.35 13.57
N ARG A 47 1.47 1.21 14.24
CA ARG A 47 1.53 -0.11 13.60
C ARG A 47 0.38 -0.31 12.63
N TYR A 48 -0.83 0.09 12.99
CA TYR A 48 -2.01 0.06 12.12
C TYR A 48 -1.74 0.85 10.83
N ASP A 49 -1.28 2.10 10.95
CA ASP A 49 -1.04 2.99 9.81
C ASP A 49 0.06 2.45 8.91
N PHE A 50 1.14 1.97 9.51
CA PHE A 50 2.25 1.41 8.75
C PHE A 50 1.83 0.20 7.91
N ILE A 51 0.98 -0.68 8.45
CA ILE A 51 0.40 -1.80 7.71
C ILE A 51 -0.46 -1.29 6.55
N ASN A 52 -1.41 -0.41 6.85
CA ASN A 52 -2.41 0.07 5.91
C ASN A 52 -1.77 0.77 4.70
N GLU A 53 -0.73 1.57 4.95
CA GLU A 53 -0.05 2.35 3.92
C GLU A 53 0.97 1.54 3.11
N ASN A 54 1.68 0.59 3.75
CA ASN A 54 2.91 0.05 3.17
C ASN A 54 2.85 -1.43 2.79
N GLU A 55 2.04 -2.27 3.43
CA GLU A 55 2.20 -3.72 3.36
C GLU A 55 1.99 -4.27 1.94
N ILE A 56 0.89 -3.90 1.28
CA ILE A 56 0.61 -4.32 -0.10
C ILE A 56 1.69 -3.83 -1.06
N SER A 57 2.11 -2.56 -0.94
CA SER A 57 3.13 -1.99 -1.83
C SER A 57 4.49 -2.68 -1.64
N VAL A 58 4.88 -2.96 -0.39
CA VAL A 58 6.12 -3.67 -0.07
C VAL A 58 6.08 -5.07 -0.68
N LEU A 59 5.02 -5.85 -0.44
CA LEU A 59 4.91 -7.21 -0.97
C LEU A 59 4.89 -7.23 -2.50
N TRP A 60 4.15 -6.32 -3.13
CA TRP A 60 4.13 -6.19 -4.58
C TRP A 60 5.51 -5.86 -5.16
N SER A 61 6.20 -4.87 -4.58
CA SER A 61 7.55 -4.49 -5.04
C SER A 61 8.55 -5.64 -4.90
N ALA A 62 8.47 -6.42 -3.81
CA ALA A 62 9.28 -7.60 -3.60
C ALA A 62 8.97 -8.71 -4.61
N THR A 63 7.70 -8.96 -4.92
CA THR A 63 7.30 -9.92 -5.96
C THR A 63 7.86 -9.53 -7.32
N VAL A 64 7.78 -8.26 -7.72
CA VAL A 64 8.34 -7.79 -9.00
C VAL A 64 9.86 -8.00 -9.04
N MET A 65 10.58 -7.64 -7.97
CA MET A 65 12.03 -7.85 -7.88
C MET A 65 12.41 -9.34 -7.94
N ILE A 66 11.63 -10.23 -7.33
CA ILE A 66 11.83 -11.68 -7.41
C ILE A 66 11.58 -12.18 -8.83
N LEU A 67 10.51 -11.74 -9.51
CA LEU A 67 10.20 -12.14 -10.89
C LEU A 67 11.29 -11.69 -11.88
N ILE A 68 11.81 -10.47 -11.71
CA ILE A 68 12.97 -9.98 -12.48
C ILE A 68 14.19 -10.86 -12.23
N GLY A 69 14.52 -11.11 -10.97
CA GLY A 69 15.67 -11.94 -10.61
C GLY A 69 15.56 -13.38 -11.10
N ALA A 70 14.38 -13.99 -10.99
CA ALA A 70 14.09 -15.32 -11.50
C ALA A 70 14.20 -15.39 -13.03
N SER A 71 13.72 -14.36 -13.74
CA SER A 71 13.84 -14.28 -15.20
C SER A 71 15.30 -14.16 -15.63
N LEU A 72 16.10 -13.33 -14.96
CA LEU A 72 17.54 -13.21 -15.21
C LEU A 72 18.26 -14.53 -14.96
N LEU A 73 17.99 -15.18 -13.83
CA LEU A 73 18.60 -16.45 -13.46
C LEU A 73 18.27 -17.54 -14.50
N ALA A 74 16.99 -17.66 -14.88
CA ALA A 74 16.52 -18.59 -15.90
C ALA A 74 17.17 -18.37 -17.27
N ASN A 75 17.70 -17.18 -17.55
CA ASN A 75 18.41 -16.87 -18.81
C ASN A 75 19.95 -16.87 -18.67
N SER A 76 20.50 -17.29 -17.52
CA SER A 76 21.95 -17.18 -17.22
C SER A 76 22.78 -18.47 -17.38
N PHE A 77 22.17 -19.51 -17.96
CA PHE A 77 22.80 -20.81 -18.18
C PHE A 77 22.80 -21.13 -19.68
N LEU A 78 23.62 -20.38 -20.42
CA LEU A 78 23.81 -20.53 -21.85
C LEU A 78 25.18 -21.16 -22.12
N ALA A 79 25.23 -22.25 -22.89
CA ALA A 79 26.49 -22.84 -23.36
C ALA A 79 26.77 -22.39 -24.79
N GLU A 80 25.80 -22.64 -25.68
CA GLU A 80 25.83 -22.23 -27.08
C GLU A 80 24.40 -21.79 -27.46
N ILE A 81 24.27 -20.63 -28.09
CA ILE A 81 22.96 -20.12 -28.53
C ILE A 81 23.11 -19.13 -29.68
N GLY A 82 22.21 -19.20 -30.66
CA GLY A 82 22.06 -18.17 -31.69
C GLY A 82 21.22 -16.99 -31.20
N LEU A 83 21.44 -15.79 -31.75
CA LEU A 83 20.72 -14.56 -31.38
C LEU A 83 19.19 -14.71 -31.39
N PHE A 84 18.66 -15.40 -32.40
CA PHE A 84 17.21 -15.64 -32.53
C PHE A 84 16.63 -16.40 -31.32
N TRP A 85 17.29 -17.49 -30.91
CA TRP A 85 16.86 -18.29 -29.75
C TRP A 85 17.08 -17.57 -28.43
N PHE A 86 18.12 -16.74 -28.34
CA PHE A 86 18.34 -15.86 -27.18
C PHE A 86 17.17 -14.90 -26.99
N ILE A 87 16.70 -14.26 -28.06
CA ILE A 87 15.55 -13.34 -28.03
C ILE A 87 14.27 -14.08 -27.64
N ILE A 88 14.00 -15.26 -28.24
CA ILE A 88 12.82 -16.07 -27.92
C ILE A 88 12.80 -16.47 -26.44
N ARG A 89 13.95 -16.87 -25.88
CA ARG A 89 14.05 -17.27 -24.48
C ARG A 89 13.69 -16.10 -23.56
N TRP A 90 14.24 -14.93 -23.82
CA TRP A 90 13.91 -13.70 -23.11
C TRP A 90 12.43 -13.35 -23.18
N PHE A 91 11.86 -13.34 -24.40
CA PHE A 91 10.43 -13.09 -24.62
C PHE A 91 9.56 -14.07 -23.84
N THR A 92 9.92 -15.36 -23.82
CA THR A 92 9.18 -16.40 -23.10
C THR A 92 9.23 -16.17 -21.59
N THR A 93 10.42 -15.94 -21.03
CA THR A 93 10.57 -15.67 -19.59
C THR A 93 9.88 -14.39 -19.16
N PHE A 94 9.93 -13.34 -19.97
CA PHE A 94 9.23 -12.08 -19.73
C PHE A 94 7.70 -12.29 -19.73
N SER A 95 7.18 -13.04 -20.70
CA SER A 95 5.75 -13.35 -20.79
C SER A 95 5.27 -14.13 -19.56
N ILE A 96 6.04 -15.14 -19.12
CA ILE A 96 5.73 -15.89 -17.90
C ILE A 96 5.76 -14.99 -16.67
N ALA A 97 6.80 -14.14 -16.53
CA ALA A 97 6.93 -13.21 -15.41
C ALA A 97 5.76 -12.21 -15.37
N LEU A 98 5.31 -11.72 -16.53
CA LEU A 98 4.15 -10.83 -16.64
C LEU A 98 2.88 -11.54 -16.16
N ILE A 99 2.63 -12.78 -16.62
CA ILE A 99 1.46 -13.56 -16.20
C ILE A 99 1.47 -13.77 -14.69
N LEU A 100 2.60 -14.20 -14.12
CA LEU A 100 2.75 -14.39 -12.68
C LEU A 100 2.59 -13.08 -11.91
N GLY A 101 3.12 -11.97 -12.44
CA GLY A 101 2.96 -10.64 -11.88
C GLY A 101 1.49 -10.20 -11.85
N VAL A 102 0.75 -10.42 -12.93
CA VAL A 102 -0.69 -10.11 -12.98
C VAL A 102 -1.46 -10.97 -11.98
N VAL A 103 -1.17 -12.27 -11.88
CA VAL A 103 -1.80 -13.15 -10.90
C VAL A 103 -1.52 -12.67 -9.46
N ALA A 104 -0.28 -12.37 -9.14
CA ALA A 104 0.11 -11.87 -7.82
C ALA A 104 -0.52 -10.50 -7.51
N ASN A 105 -0.55 -9.58 -8.47
CA ASN A 105 -1.18 -8.27 -8.30
C ASN A 105 -2.69 -8.40 -8.01
N ASN A 106 -3.39 -9.28 -8.75
CA ASN A 106 -4.80 -9.55 -8.49
C ASN A 106 -5.02 -10.22 -7.12
N MET A 107 -4.12 -11.12 -6.72
CA MET A 107 -4.14 -11.72 -5.39
C MET A 107 -4.04 -10.65 -4.30
N PHE A 108 -3.07 -9.73 -4.41
CA PHE A 108 -2.88 -8.64 -3.46
C PHE A 108 -4.01 -7.62 -3.47
N LYS A 109 -4.64 -7.36 -4.62
CA LYS A 109 -5.72 -6.38 -4.75
C LYS A 109 -7.08 -6.89 -4.23
N PHE A 110 -7.40 -8.16 -4.46
CA PHE A 110 -8.75 -8.67 -4.21
C PHE A 110 -8.88 -9.63 -3.04
N TYR A 111 -7.84 -10.42 -2.74
CA TYR A 111 -7.92 -11.47 -1.72
C TYR A 111 -7.17 -11.09 -0.45
N TYR A 112 -6.00 -10.47 -0.60
CA TYR A 112 -5.17 -10.08 0.53
C TYR A 112 -5.80 -9.02 1.47
N PRO A 113 -6.61 -8.05 1.01
CA PRO A 113 -7.22 -7.06 1.90
C PRO A 113 -8.04 -7.68 3.03
N PHE A 114 -8.71 -8.82 2.78
CA PHE A 114 -9.47 -9.53 3.82
C PHE A 114 -8.62 -9.89 5.04
N TYR A 115 -7.39 -10.35 4.83
CA TYR A 115 -6.47 -10.71 5.92
C TYR A 115 -5.92 -9.47 6.63
N ILE A 116 -5.64 -8.40 5.87
CA ILE A 116 -5.19 -7.12 6.41
C ILE A 116 -6.30 -6.52 7.29
N GLU A 117 -7.52 -6.42 6.79
CA GLU A 117 -8.67 -5.83 7.49
C GLU A 117 -8.92 -6.51 8.83
N LYS A 118 -8.86 -7.85 8.87
CA LYS A 118 -8.99 -8.60 10.12
C LYS A 118 -7.91 -8.19 11.14
N ARG A 119 -6.65 -8.14 10.72
CA ARG A 119 -5.53 -7.79 11.60
C ARG A 119 -5.56 -6.31 12.01
N LEU A 120 -5.96 -5.42 11.11
CA LEU A 120 -6.15 -4.00 11.37
C LEU A 120 -7.28 -3.78 12.38
N ARG A 121 -8.39 -4.51 12.27
CA ARG A 121 -9.48 -4.49 13.24
C ARG A 121 -9.01 -4.93 14.63
N GLU A 122 -8.25 -6.02 14.70
CA GLU A 122 -7.65 -6.48 15.96
C GLU A 122 -6.71 -5.42 16.57
N LEU A 123 -5.94 -4.69 15.76
CA LEU A 123 -5.07 -3.60 16.25
C LEU A 123 -5.86 -2.37 16.71
N ARG A 124 -6.89 -1.96 15.97
CA ARG A 124 -7.73 -0.80 16.29
C ARG A 124 -8.38 -0.95 17.66
N TYR A 125 -9.10 -2.05 17.87
CA TYR A 125 -9.89 -2.30 19.08
C TYR A 125 -9.12 -2.93 20.24
N LYS A 126 -7.80 -3.13 20.11
CA LYS A 126 -7.00 -3.61 21.23
C LYS A 126 -6.90 -2.51 22.30
N PRO A 127 -7.23 -2.82 23.58
CA PRO A 127 -7.20 -1.83 24.66
C PRO A 127 -5.87 -1.09 24.75
N ARG A 128 -5.95 0.24 24.87
CA ARG A 128 -4.78 1.09 25.06
C ARG A 128 -4.39 1.15 26.53
N VAL A 129 -3.14 1.47 26.78
CA VAL A 129 -2.59 1.61 28.13
C VAL A 129 -2.29 3.08 28.37
N SER A 130 -2.84 3.63 29.45
CA SER A 130 -2.61 5.01 29.84
C SER A 130 -1.13 5.22 30.21
N PRO A 131 -0.44 6.23 29.64
CA PRO A 131 0.94 6.54 30.02
C PRO A 131 1.02 7.16 31.42
N LYS A 132 -0.10 7.62 32.00
CA LYS A 132 -0.16 8.24 33.33
C LYS A 132 -0.36 7.22 34.45
N SER A 133 -1.35 6.33 34.30
CA SER A 133 -1.72 5.36 35.33
C SER A 133 -1.19 3.94 35.06
N GLY A 134 -0.92 3.59 33.79
CA GLY A 134 -0.66 2.22 33.37
C GLY A 134 -1.91 1.35 33.26
N ASN A 135 -3.10 1.91 33.48
CA ASN A 135 -4.37 1.18 33.37
C ASN A 135 -4.78 0.99 31.91
N ALA A 136 -5.63 -0.02 31.69
CA ALA A 136 -6.33 -0.20 30.43
C ALA A 136 -7.34 0.94 30.25
N MET A 137 -7.32 1.58 29.08
CA MET A 137 -8.24 2.65 28.71
C MET A 137 -9.56 2.06 28.18
N LYS A 138 -10.68 2.74 28.46
CA LYS A 138 -11.99 2.46 27.86
C LYS A 138 -12.06 3.13 26.49
N LEU A 139 -12.50 2.39 25.48
CA LEU A 139 -12.93 2.97 24.20
C LEU A 139 -14.35 3.50 24.39
N LEU A 140 -14.56 4.76 24.07
CA LEU A 140 -15.88 5.39 24.12
C LEU A 140 -16.74 4.93 22.93
N SER A 141 -18.06 4.98 23.08
CA SER A 141 -18.96 4.91 21.93
C SER A 141 -19.03 6.25 21.20
N GLU A 142 -19.46 6.24 19.94
CA GLU A 142 -19.70 7.44 19.11
C GLU A 142 -20.43 8.57 19.86
N GLU A 143 -21.51 8.26 20.59
CA GLU A 143 -22.25 9.28 21.35
C GLU A 143 -21.50 9.81 22.59
N GLU A 144 -20.61 9.00 23.17
CA GLU A 144 -19.80 9.37 24.33
C GLU A 144 -18.59 10.22 23.91
N GLU A 145 -18.11 10.04 22.69
CA GLU A 145 -16.87 10.67 22.23
C GLU A 145 -17.04 12.08 21.66
N ASP A 146 -18.23 12.44 21.17
CA ASP A 146 -18.58 13.78 20.68
C ASP A 146 -18.12 14.91 21.62
N VAL A 147 -18.19 14.69 22.93
CA VAL A 147 -17.80 15.68 23.96
C VAL A 147 -16.29 15.96 23.95
N TYR A 148 -15.49 15.04 23.42
CA TYR A 148 -14.04 15.15 23.28
C TYR A 148 -13.59 15.60 21.89
N LEU A 149 -14.49 15.54 20.90
CA LEU A 149 -14.21 15.96 19.53
C LEU A 149 -14.57 17.44 19.32
N ASP A 150 -13.76 18.13 18.51
CA ASP A 150 -14.10 19.49 18.08
C ASP A 150 -15.12 19.48 16.93
N GLU A 151 -15.74 20.63 16.63
CA GLU A 151 -16.75 20.76 15.58
C GLU A 151 -16.25 20.30 14.20
N GLY A 152 -14.95 20.43 13.92
CA GLY A 152 -14.36 20.00 12.66
C GLY A 152 -14.14 18.51 12.58
N MET A 153 -13.75 17.87 13.69
CA MET A 153 -13.66 16.41 13.81
C MET A 153 -15.03 15.76 13.62
N GLN A 154 -16.05 16.28 14.31
CA GLN A 154 -17.44 15.84 14.14
C GLN A 154 -17.91 16.04 12.68
N ALA A 155 -17.56 17.17 12.06
CA ALA A 155 -17.88 17.40 10.65
C ALA A 155 -17.19 16.40 9.70
N GLU A 156 -15.98 15.91 10.01
CA GLU A 156 -15.32 14.88 9.21
C GLU A 156 -16.02 13.51 9.34
N GLU A 157 -16.56 13.19 10.51
CA GLU A 157 -17.37 11.99 10.79
C GLU A 157 -18.74 12.05 10.12
N ASP A 158 -19.41 13.20 10.19
CA ASP A 158 -20.69 13.46 9.53
C ASP A 158 -20.64 13.24 8.01
N VAL A 159 -19.48 13.50 7.40
CA VAL A 159 -19.26 13.25 5.96
C VAL A 159 -18.56 11.91 5.70
N TYR A 160 -18.37 11.09 6.73
CA TYR A 160 -17.74 9.76 6.69
C TYR A 160 -16.35 9.74 6.08
N SER A 161 -15.63 10.86 6.20
CA SER A 161 -14.27 11.02 5.66
C SER A 161 -13.22 10.43 6.59
N ILE A 162 -13.44 10.59 7.88
CA ILE A 162 -12.58 10.21 8.98
C ILE A 162 -13.48 9.67 10.09
N ASP A 163 -12.91 8.76 10.85
CA ASP A 163 -13.53 8.03 11.94
C ASP A 163 -12.57 8.14 13.13
N TYR A 164 -12.99 8.79 14.22
CA TYR A 164 -12.17 8.99 15.39
C TYR A 164 -12.49 7.93 16.44
N ASP A 165 -11.45 7.36 17.06
CA ASP A 165 -11.62 6.56 18.27
C ASP A 165 -11.12 7.39 19.46
N VAL A 166 -11.98 7.62 20.45
CA VAL A 166 -11.58 8.24 21.72
C VAL A 166 -11.39 7.19 22.82
N TRP A 167 -10.15 7.08 23.30
CA TRP A 167 -9.80 6.26 24.45
C TRP A 167 -9.66 7.14 25.70
N VAL A 168 -10.30 6.75 26.79
CA VAL A 168 -10.23 7.46 28.08
C VAL A 168 -9.79 6.54 29.21
N ASP A 169 -8.87 7.02 30.03
CA ASP A 169 -8.56 6.45 31.33
C ASP A 169 -9.44 7.10 32.40
N GLU A 170 -10.41 6.36 32.92
CA GLU A 170 -11.40 6.86 33.88
C GLU A 170 -10.79 7.30 35.22
N GLU A 171 -9.60 6.79 35.59
CA GLU A 171 -8.94 7.15 36.84
C GLU A 171 -8.12 8.44 36.72
N SER A 172 -7.32 8.56 35.65
CA SER A 172 -6.44 9.73 35.46
C SER A 172 -7.03 10.85 34.59
N GLY A 173 -8.16 10.60 33.92
CA GLY A 173 -8.75 11.49 32.92
C GLY A 173 -7.87 11.67 31.68
N TYR A 174 -6.90 10.78 31.43
CA TYR A 174 -6.08 10.84 30.23
C TYR A 174 -6.90 10.39 29.01
N THR A 175 -6.95 11.23 27.98
CA THR A 175 -7.64 10.94 26.73
C THR A 175 -6.63 10.77 25.60
N LYS A 176 -6.84 9.76 24.74
CA LYS A 176 -6.09 9.54 23.51
C LYS A 176 -7.09 9.45 22.35
N ILE A 177 -7.00 10.40 21.43
CA ILE A 177 -7.83 10.44 20.22
C ILE A 177 -7.02 9.87 19.06
N GLU A 178 -7.57 8.89 18.34
CA GLU A 178 -6.90 8.24 17.21
C GLU A 178 -7.73 8.39 15.93
N LYS A 179 -7.07 8.77 14.82
CA LYS A 179 -7.70 9.12 13.55
C LYS A 179 -7.65 7.97 12.55
N TYR A 180 -8.77 7.49 12.04
CA TYR A 180 -8.87 6.44 11.02
C TYR A 180 -9.50 6.97 9.73
N SER A 181 -9.14 6.38 8.59
CA SER A 181 -9.77 6.74 7.31
C SER A 181 -11.21 6.20 7.28
N GLY A 182 -12.16 7.09 6.99
CA GLY A 182 -13.55 6.73 6.76
C GLY A 182 -13.74 6.03 5.41
N HIS A 183 -15.00 5.69 5.11
CA HIS A 183 -15.34 4.99 3.88
C HIS A 183 -15.55 5.92 2.68
N LEU A 184 -15.71 7.23 2.91
CA LEU A 184 -15.76 8.24 1.85
C LEU A 184 -14.44 9.00 1.78
N HIS A 185 -14.03 9.35 0.56
CA HIS A 185 -12.88 10.22 0.35
C HIS A 185 -13.36 11.67 0.23
N ALA A 186 -12.83 12.53 1.09
CA ALA A 186 -13.07 13.97 1.05
C ALA A 186 -11.73 14.72 1.03
N LEU A 187 -11.71 15.88 0.39
CA LEU A 187 -10.53 16.71 0.30
C LEU A 187 -10.42 17.60 1.53
N LYS A 188 -9.20 18.03 1.85
CA LYS A 188 -8.97 19.03 2.88
C LYS A 188 -9.58 20.36 2.43
N CYS A 189 -10.48 20.90 3.24
CA CYS A 189 -11.07 22.21 3.03
C CYS A 189 -10.02 23.30 3.31
N PRO A 190 -9.81 24.28 2.40
CA PRO A 190 -8.85 25.36 2.62
C PRO A 190 -9.27 26.34 3.71
N GLU A 191 -10.56 26.40 4.06
CA GLU A 191 -11.09 27.32 5.07
C GLU A 191 -10.97 26.76 6.49
N CYS A 192 -11.44 25.52 6.72
CA CYS A 192 -11.45 24.92 8.06
C CYS A 192 -10.31 23.93 8.32
N ASN A 193 -9.53 23.54 7.30
CA ASN A 193 -8.44 22.54 7.38
C ASN A 193 -8.85 21.10 7.71
N TYR A 194 -10.15 20.78 7.75
CA TYR A 194 -10.67 19.42 7.90
C TYR A 194 -10.98 18.77 6.55
N GLN A 195 -11.01 17.43 6.47
CA GLN A 195 -11.36 16.64 5.29
C GLN A 195 -12.86 16.57 5.06
N THR A 196 -13.51 17.72 4.93
CA THR A 196 -14.97 17.82 4.79
C THR A 196 -15.41 18.06 3.35
N LEU A 197 -14.47 18.43 2.47
CA LEU A 197 -14.78 18.93 1.15
C LEU A 197 -15.16 17.78 0.19
N LYS A 198 -16.47 17.63 -0.09
CA LYS A 198 -17.02 16.61 -0.98
C LYS A 198 -17.55 17.19 -2.28
N VAL A 199 -17.55 16.38 -3.34
CA VAL A 199 -18.18 16.76 -4.62
C VAL A 199 -19.69 16.73 -4.44
N LYS A 200 -20.32 17.91 -4.49
CA LYS A 200 -21.78 18.07 -4.38
C LYS A 200 -22.46 17.89 -5.74
N ARG A 201 -21.84 18.42 -6.79
CA ARG A 201 -22.36 18.35 -8.17
C ARG A 201 -21.20 18.30 -9.15
N GLU A 202 -21.38 17.56 -10.22
CA GLU A 202 -20.54 17.63 -11.40
C GLU A 202 -21.38 18.16 -12.57
N GLU A 203 -20.78 19.01 -13.39
CA GLU A 203 -21.42 19.57 -14.58
C GLU A 203 -20.49 19.39 -15.77
N ILE A 204 -21.00 18.75 -16.82
CA ILE A 204 -20.27 18.57 -18.07
C ILE A 204 -20.41 19.87 -18.86
N VAL A 205 -19.32 20.60 -19.01
CA VAL A 205 -19.27 21.84 -19.81
C VAL A 205 -19.19 21.47 -21.29
N THR A 206 -18.31 20.53 -21.61
CA THR A 206 -18.06 20.08 -22.98
C THR A 206 -18.01 18.56 -23.01
N ARG A 207 -18.79 17.94 -23.89
CA ARG A 207 -18.77 16.47 -24.03
C ARG A 207 -17.53 16.04 -24.82
N PRO A 208 -16.87 14.94 -24.41
CA PRO A 208 -15.74 14.41 -25.16
C PRO A 208 -16.19 13.94 -26.56
N THR A 209 -15.30 14.09 -27.54
CA THR A 209 -15.45 13.51 -28.89
C THR A 209 -14.34 12.49 -29.15
N ASN A 210 -14.29 11.89 -30.34
CA ASN A 210 -13.23 10.92 -30.67
C ASN A 210 -11.83 11.57 -30.71
N ASP A 211 -11.76 12.87 -30.99
CA ASP A 211 -10.51 13.59 -31.24
C ASP A 211 -10.20 14.64 -30.15
N GLU A 212 -11.16 14.94 -29.26
CA GLU A 212 -11.02 15.98 -28.23
C GLU A 212 -11.53 15.51 -26.86
N GLU A 213 -10.78 15.85 -25.82
CA GLU A 213 -11.19 15.61 -24.43
C GLU A 213 -12.35 16.52 -24.02
N GLY A 214 -13.25 15.99 -23.19
CA GLY A 214 -14.35 16.75 -22.61
C GLY A 214 -13.91 17.52 -21.37
N GLU A 215 -14.68 18.55 -21.03
CA GLU A 215 -14.45 19.36 -19.84
C GLU A 215 -15.59 19.16 -18.84
N LEU A 216 -15.22 18.96 -17.57
CA LEU A 216 -16.16 18.82 -16.46
C LEU A 216 -15.77 19.76 -15.30
N ILE A 217 -16.75 20.42 -14.71
CA ILE A 217 -16.58 21.25 -13.52
C ILE A 217 -17.14 20.49 -12.32
N LYS A 218 -16.34 20.40 -11.25
CA LYS A 218 -16.77 19.83 -9.96
C LYS A 218 -17.06 20.95 -8.97
N TYR A 219 -18.28 20.95 -8.44
CA TYR A 219 -18.70 21.85 -7.37
C TYR A 219 -18.52 21.15 -6.03
N PHE A 220 -17.60 21.68 -5.24
CA PHE A 220 -17.31 21.15 -3.91
C PHE A 220 -18.16 21.85 -2.85
N LYS A 221 -18.47 21.12 -1.78
CA LYS A 221 -19.10 21.67 -0.59
C LYS A 221 -18.47 21.02 0.65
N CYS A 222 -18.14 21.86 1.63
CA CYS A 222 -17.92 21.48 3.02
C CYS A 222 -19.29 21.25 3.67
#